data_AF-A0A6I6XYL0-F1
#
_entry.id   AF-A0A6I6XYL0-F1
#
_cell.length_a   1.000
_cell.length_b   1.000
_cell.length_c   1.000
_cell.angle_alpha   90.00
_cell.angle_beta   90.00
_cell.angle_gamma   90.00
#
_symmetry.space_group_name_H-M   'P 1'
#
loop_
_entity.id
_entity.type
_entity.pdbx_description
1 polymer ?
#
loop_
_entity_poly.entity_id
_entity_poly.type
_entity_poly.pdbx_seq_one_letter_code
_entity_poly.pdbx_strand_id
1 'polypeptide(L)'
;MFNVGEKIASIVGVLIGLGIGLMILPPFGLPAFVISWWIFDTPSPWAIYTFIYDKQHVAIILLVAFVFLTWMVGFKASLDEASHLAKLRESEQRLGWLKRYYLYRNRELIDAYRMVCASDVDVAEFSSWLSLNRPNLYRKHSDPLSFIPDGPILQNVSGHVRRGHTRYTNRGPVDVGSHHVRGHTRLRR
;
A
#
# COMPACT_ATOMS: atom_id res chain seq x y z
N MET A 1 -13.23 -5.60 18.19
CA MET A 1 -13.79 -4.23 18.14
C MET A 1 -13.10 -3.47 17.01
N PHE A 2 -13.84 -2.67 16.23
CA PHE A 2 -13.25 -1.80 15.20
C PHE A 2 -12.45 -0.68 15.89
N ASN A 3 -11.14 -0.86 16.12
CA ASN A 3 -10.27 0.14 16.77
C ASN A 3 -9.82 1.24 15.77
N VAL A 4 -10.78 1.80 15.04
CA VAL A 4 -10.52 2.95 14.15
C VAL A 4 -10.00 4.14 14.96
N GLY A 5 -10.46 4.33 16.20
CA GLY A 5 -9.98 5.38 17.11
C GLY A 5 -8.48 5.28 17.44
N GLU A 6 -7.97 4.08 17.69
CA GLU A 6 -6.55 3.85 17.98
C GLU A 6 -5.69 4.10 16.73
N LYS A 7 -6.20 3.74 15.55
CA LYS A 7 -5.57 4.00 14.25
C LYS A 7 -5.58 5.49 13.89
N ILE A 8 -6.59 6.25 14.33
CA ILE A 8 -6.63 7.71 14.18
C ILE A 8 -5.48 8.37 14.92
N ALA A 9 -5.10 7.91 16.12
CA ALA A 9 -3.95 8.46 16.84
C ALA A 9 -2.64 8.30 16.05
N SER A 10 -2.44 7.13 15.41
CA SER A 10 -1.30 6.90 14.52
C SER A 10 -1.33 7.83 13.29
N ILE A 11 -2.50 8.04 12.68
CA ILE A 11 -2.69 8.97 11.55
C ILE A 11 -2.37 10.41 11.98
N VAL A 12 -2.83 10.83 13.16
CA VAL A 12 -2.52 12.15 13.73
C VAL A 12 -1.02 12.30 13.96
N GLY A 13 -0.33 11.28 14.48
CA GLY A 13 1.13 11.29 14.64
C GLY A 13 1.87 11.47 13.30
N VAL A 14 1.46 10.77 12.24
CA VAL A 14 2.02 10.93 10.90
C VAL A 14 1.80 12.34 10.34
N LEU A 15 0.62 12.92 10.58
CA LEU A 15 0.31 14.29 10.16
C LEU A 15 1.10 15.34 10.92
N ILE A 16 1.33 15.13 12.23
CA ILE A 16 2.21 15.99 13.03
C ILE A 16 3.62 15.92 12.48
N GLY A 17 4.15 14.72 12.20
CA GLY A 17 5.46 14.54 11.58
C GLY A 17 5.58 15.23 10.21
N LEU A 18 4.55 15.12 9.37
CA LEU A 18 4.49 15.79 8.07
C LEU A 18 4.43 17.32 8.20
N GLY A 19 3.67 17.83 9.16
CA GLY A 19 3.62 19.25 9.48
C GLY A 19 4.97 19.79 9.97
N ILE A 20 5.65 19.06 10.86
CA ILE A 20 7.00 19.41 11.32
C ILE A 20 8.00 19.37 10.16
N GLY A 21 7.93 18.34 9.31
CA GLY A 21 8.78 18.25 8.11
C GLY A 21 8.58 19.41 7.15
N LEU A 22 7.32 19.82 6.92
CA LEU A 22 7.00 21.01 6.13
C LEU A 22 7.52 22.30 6.77
N MET A 23 7.59 22.40 8.11
CA MET A 23 8.18 23.58 8.78
C MET A 23 9.71 23.61 8.70
N ILE A 24 10.36 22.45 8.59
CA ILE A 24 11.83 22.33 8.54
C ILE A 24 12.35 22.37 7.09
N LEU A 25 11.56 21.99 6.09
CA LEU A 25 11.92 22.03 4.66
C LEU A 25 12.44 23.39 4.14
N PRO A 26 11.91 24.57 4.53
CA PRO A 26 12.25 25.83 3.89
C PRO A 26 13.74 26.22 3.99
N PRO A 27 14.44 26.12 5.13
CA PRO A 27 15.88 26.40 5.18
C PRO A 27 16.71 25.46 4.30
N PHE A 28 16.25 24.24 4.02
CA PHE A 28 16.98 23.28 3.17
C PHE A 28 16.62 23.39 1.68
N GLY A 29 15.40 23.81 1.34
CA GLY A 29 14.93 23.98 -0.04
C GLY A 29 15.23 25.35 -0.65
N LEU A 30 15.43 26.38 0.19
CA LEU A 30 15.68 27.77 -0.24
C LEU A 30 16.79 27.91 -1.29
N PRO A 31 17.97 27.26 -1.15
CA PRO A 31 19.02 27.35 -2.15
C PRO A 31 18.59 26.83 -3.52
N ALA A 32 17.86 25.71 -3.56
CA ALA A 32 17.36 25.14 -4.81
C ALA A 32 16.27 26.01 -5.46
N PHE A 33 15.36 26.59 -4.67
CA PHE A 33 14.35 27.52 -5.16
C PHE A 33 14.96 28.81 -5.72
N VAL A 34 16.01 29.33 -5.07
CA VAL A 34 16.75 30.52 -5.56
C VAL A 34 17.46 30.22 -6.87
N ILE A 35 18.15 29.07 -6.97
CA ILE A 35 18.80 28.63 -8.21
C ILE A 35 17.76 28.44 -9.34
N SER A 36 16.63 27.81 -9.04
CA SER A 36 15.55 27.60 -10.01
C SER A 36 14.96 28.91 -10.51
N TRP A 37 14.73 29.88 -9.63
CA TRP A 37 14.23 31.20 -10.01
C TRP A 37 15.21 31.93 -10.92
N TRP A 38 16.49 31.89 -10.56
CA TRP A 38 17.55 32.62 -11.26
C TRP A 38 17.87 32.04 -12.65
N ILE A 39 17.70 30.73 -12.83
CA ILE A 39 18.04 30.03 -14.08
C ILE A 39 16.83 29.83 -15.00
N PHE A 40 15.65 29.54 -14.44
CA PHE A 40 14.50 29.05 -15.22
C PHE A 40 13.29 29.99 -15.22
N ASP A 41 13.43 31.24 -14.77
CA ASP A 41 12.32 32.22 -14.65
C ASP A 41 11.09 31.64 -13.94
N THR A 42 11.32 30.75 -12.98
CA THR A 42 10.25 30.18 -12.15
C THR A 42 9.68 31.24 -11.19
N PRO A 43 8.51 31.03 -10.56
CA PRO A 43 7.99 32.01 -9.60
C PRO A 43 9.02 32.30 -8.49
N SER A 44 9.07 33.55 -8.01
CA SER A 44 10.08 33.94 -7.03
C SER A 44 10.03 33.04 -5.79
N PRO A 45 11.15 32.81 -5.09
CA PRO A 45 11.18 31.99 -3.88
C PRO A 45 10.17 32.48 -2.83
N TRP A 46 9.92 33.79 -2.79
CA TRP A 46 8.89 34.41 -1.96
C TRP A 46 7.46 34.03 -2.37
N ALA A 47 7.15 34.02 -3.68
CA ALA A 47 5.85 33.60 -4.19
C ALA A 47 5.61 32.10 -3.93
N ILE A 48 6.64 31.27 -4.10
CA ILE A 48 6.57 29.83 -3.79
C ILE A 48 6.38 29.62 -2.28
N TYR A 49 7.13 30.35 -1.45
CA TYR A 49 7.01 30.29 0.01
C TYR A 49 5.61 30.69 0.47
N THR A 50 5.11 31.84 0.02
CA THR A 50 3.77 32.33 0.40
C THR A 50 2.66 31.40 -0.09
N PHE A 51 2.82 30.76 -1.24
CA PHE A 51 1.88 29.74 -1.72
C PHE A 51 1.91 28.46 -0.89
N ILE A 52 3.10 27.92 -0.57
CA ILE A 52 3.26 26.69 0.22
C ILE A 52 2.76 26.87 1.66
N TYR A 53 3.00 28.04 2.27
CA TYR A 53 2.63 28.34 3.66
C TYR A 53 1.35 29.16 3.78
N ASP A 54 0.61 29.37 2.69
CA ASP A 54 -0.71 29.95 2.78
C ASP A 54 -1.59 29.07 3.66
N LYS A 55 -2.24 29.69 4.66
CA LYS A 55 -2.99 28.95 5.68
C LYS A 55 -4.09 28.10 5.06
N GLN A 56 -4.71 28.56 3.98
CA GLN A 56 -5.77 27.81 3.30
C GLN A 56 -5.17 26.63 2.52
N HIS A 57 -4.07 26.83 1.80
CA HIS A 57 -3.39 25.76 1.07
C HIS A 57 -2.87 24.66 2.00
N VAL A 58 -2.19 25.03 3.10
CA VAL A 58 -1.71 24.06 4.10
C VAL A 58 -2.88 23.29 4.72
N ALA A 59 -3.97 23.97 5.08
CA ALA A 59 -5.15 23.31 5.64
C ALA A 59 -5.78 22.33 4.66
N ILE A 60 -5.89 22.69 3.37
CA ILE A 60 -6.41 21.81 2.33
C ILE A 60 -5.51 20.59 2.14
N ILE A 61 -4.18 20.78 2.05
CA ILE A 61 -3.22 19.67 1.91
C ILE A 61 -3.32 18.73 3.11
N LEU A 62 -3.36 19.26 4.33
CA LEU A 62 -3.49 18.47 5.55
C LEU A 62 -4.84 17.71 5.60
N LEU A 63 -5.92 18.34 5.18
CA LEU A 63 -7.24 17.71 5.12
C LEU A 63 -7.27 16.58 4.10
N VAL A 64 -6.75 16.81 2.89
CA VAL A 64 -6.64 15.78 1.84
C VAL A 64 -5.75 14.63 2.32
N ALA A 65 -4.61 14.93 2.94
CA ALA A 65 -3.73 13.93 3.53
C ALA A 65 -4.42 13.15 4.65
N PHE A 66 -5.20 13.80 5.52
CA PHE A 66 -5.96 13.13 6.58
C PHE A 66 -7.00 12.17 6.00
N VAL A 67 -7.78 12.59 5.01
CA VAL A 67 -8.76 11.72 4.35
C VAL A 67 -8.07 10.56 3.66
N PHE A 68 -6.97 10.82 2.95
CA PHE A 68 -6.19 9.80 2.25
C PHE A 68 -5.57 8.79 3.24
N LEU A 69 -4.95 9.24 4.33
CA LEU A 69 -4.35 8.36 5.34
C LEU A 69 -5.41 7.59 6.12
N THR A 70 -6.54 8.20 6.44
CA THR A 70 -7.68 7.51 7.06
C THR A 70 -8.21 6.44 6.13
N TRP A 71 -8.31 6.73 4.83
CA TRP A 71 -8.67 5.74 3.85
C TRP A 71 -7.61 4.64 3.73
N MET A 72 -6.33 4.98 3.68
CA MET A 72 -5.24 4.03 3.40
C MET A 72 -4.87 3.13 4.59
N VAL A 73 -4.81 3.72 5.78
CA VAL A 73 -4.35 3.09 7.02
C VAL A 73 -5.52 2.75 7.94
N GLY A 74 -6.55 3.61 8.01
CA GLY A 74 -7.69 3.38 8.91
C GLY A 74 -8.51 2.14 8.57
N PHE A 75 -8.61 1.79 7.28
CA PHE A 75 -9.29 0.57 6.82
C PHE A 75 -8.36 -0.65 6.69
N LYS A 76 -7.08 -0.52 7.06
CA LYS A 76 -6.14 -1.64 7.11
C LYS A 76 -6.30 -2.36 8.44
N ALA A 77 -6.42 -3.69 8.40
CA ALA A 77 -6.44 -4.52 9.60
C ALA A 77 -5.03 -4.82 10.12
N SER A 78 -4.86 -5.00 11.42
CA SER A 78 -3.64 -5.59 11.98
C SER A 78 -3.66 -7.11 11.82
N LEU A 79 -2.52 -7.76 12.03
CA LEU A 79 -2.43 -9.23 11.99
C LEU A 79 -3.29 -9.88 13.08
N ASP A 80 -3.33 -9.29 14.27
CA ASP A 80 -4.11 -9.80 15.41
C ASP A 80 -5.63 -9.74 15.16
N GLU A 81 -6.08 -8.79 14.33
CA GLU A 81 -7.48 -8.64 13.93
C GLU A 81 -7.94 -9.74 12.95
N ALA A 82 -7.04 -10.52 12.35
CA ALA A 82 -7.36 -11.50 11.31
C ALA A 82 -8.38 -12.56 11.78
N SER A 83 -8.22 -13.07 13.01
CA SER A 83 -9.13 -14.06 13.61
C SER A 83 -10.55 -13.53 13.79
N HIS A 84 -10.67 -12.28 14.25
CA HIS A 84 -11.94 -11.61 14.43
C HIS A 84 -12.62 -11.32 13.08
N LEU A 85 -11.85 -10.94 12.06
CA LEU A 85 -12.37 -10.71 10.71
C LEU A 85 -12.92 -11.98 10.06
N ALA A 86 -12.24 -13.11 10.25
CA ALA A 86 -12.71 -14.41 9.76
C ALA A 86 -14.06 -14.79 10.38
N LYS A 87 -14.20 -14.64 11.70
CA LYS A 87 -15.46 -14.87 12.42
C LYS A 87 -16.57 -13.90 11.98
N LEU A 88 -16.25 -12.60 11.83
CA LEU A 88 -17.22 -11.58 11.41
C LEU A 88 -17.79 -11.87 10.02
N ARG A 89 -16.97 -12.40 9.11
CA ARG A 89 -17.40 -12.79 7.76
C ARG A 89 -18.35 -13.99 7.76
N GLU A 90 -18.29 -14.85 8.77
CA GLU A 90 -19.15 -16.02 8.93
C GLU A 90 -20.46 -15.70 9.66
N SER A 91 -20.42 -14.79 10.63
CA SER A 91 -21.56 -14.54 11.53
C SER A 91 -22.58 -13.53 11.03
N GLU A 92 -22.17 -12.47 10.30
CA GLU A 92 -23.07 -11.37 9.93
C GLU A 92 -23.56 -11.48 8.47
N GLN A 93 -24.79 -11.96 8.25
CA GLN A 93 -25.43 -11.93 6.91
C GLN A 93 -25.84 -10.51 6.45
N ARG A 94 -25.97 -9.55 7.37
CA ARG A 94 -26.34 -8.15 7.06
C ARG A 94 -25.32 -7.16 7.62
N LEU A 95 -24.23 -7.01 6.89
CA LEU A 95 -23.19 -6.01 7.17
C LEU A 95 -23.54 -4.66 6.54
N GLY A 96 -23.32 -3.56 7.27
CA GLY A 96 -23.31 -2.21 6.70
C GLY A 96 -22.24 -2.06 5.60
N TRP A 97 -22.40 -1.08 4.70
CA TRP A 97 -21.49 -0.89 3.56
C TRP A 97 -20.02 -0.70 3.99
N LEU A 98 -19.80 0.02 5.09
CA LEU A 98 -18.48 0.35 5.61
C LEU A 98 -17.76 -0.90 6.16
N LYS A 99 -18.49 -1.78 6.86
CA LYS A 99 -18.00 -3.09 7.28
C LYS A 99 -17.73 -4.02 6.09
N ARG A 100 -18.59 -4.00 5.06
CA ARG A 100 -18.37 -4.78 3.82
C ARG A 100 -17.11 -4.32 3.09
N TYR A 101 -16.90 -3.01 2.96
CA TYR A 101 -15.70 -2.45 2.37
C TYR A 101 -14.45 -2.84 3.17
N TYR A 102 -14.51 -2.77 4.50
CA TYR A 102 -13.42 -3.19 5.36
C TYR A 102 -13.09 -4.69 5.22
N LEU A 103 -14.09 -5.57 5.19
CA LEU A 103 -13.89 -7.00 4.92
C LEU A 103 -13.31 -7.25 3.53
N TYR A 104 -13.81 -6.56 2.51
CA TYR A 104 -13.32 -6.68 1.14
C TYR A 104 -11.84 -6.28 1.04
N ARG A 105 -11.47 -5.16 1.65
CA ARG A 105 -10.10 -4.64 1.64
C ARG A 105 -9.10 -5.58 2.35
N ASN A 106 -9.54 -6.26 3.40
CA ASN A 106 -8.73 -7.17 4.20
C ASN A 106 -8.98 -8.66 3.83
N ARG A 107 -9.60 -8.92 2.67
CA ARG A 107 -9.96 -10.28 2.24
C ARG A 107 -8.76 -11.22 2.16
N GLU A 108 -7.63 -10.76 1.64
CA GLU A 108 -6.42 -11.57 1.52
C GLU A 108 -5.89 -12.03 2.89
N LEU A 109 -5.97 -11.17 3.90
CA LEU A 109 -5.61 -11.50 5.28
C LEU A 109 -6.56 -12.54 5.87
N ILE A 110 -7.87 -12.39 5.62
CA ILE A 110 -8.89 -13.35 6.07
C ILE A 110 -8.68 -14.71 5.40
N ASP A 111 -8.47 -14.72 4.09
CA ASP A 111 -8.27 -15.95 3.32
C ASP A 111 -6.95 -16.63 3.75
N ALA A 112 -5.88 -15.87 4.02
CA ALA A 112 -4.62 -16.41 4.56
C ALA A 112 -4.79 -17.02 5.97
N TYR A 113 -5.53 -16.35 6.86
CA TYR A 113 -5.82 -16.87 8.19
C TYR A 113 -6.59 -18.19 8.13
N ARG A 114 -7.60 -18.27 7.26
CA ARG A 114 -8.36 -19.50 7.04
C ARG A 114 -7.52 -20.63 6.48
N MET A 115 -6.57 -20.34 5.59
CA MET A 115 -5.62 -21.34 5.09
C MET A 115 -4.78 -21.93 6.23
N VAL A 116 -4.28 -21.09 7.13
CA VAL A 116 -3.52 -21.56 8.31
C VAL A 116 -4.40 -22.39 9.23
N CYS A 117 -5.64 -21.95 9.53
CA CYS A 117 -6.56 -22.73 10.35
C CYS A 117 -6.99 -24.08 9.72
N ALA A 118 -6.99 -24.17 8.39
CA ALA A 118 -7.27 -25.42 7.67
C ALA A 118 -6.03 -26.32 7.52
N SER A 119 -4.85 -25.80 7.87
CA SER A 119 -3.58 -26.54 7.87
C SER A 119 -3.25 -26.99 9.29
N ASP A 120 -2.42 -28.01 9.46
CA ASP A 120 -1.90 -28.44 10.78
C ASP A 120 -0.88 -27.43 11.38
N VAL A 121 -0.89 -26.18 10.94
CA VAL A 121 0.01 -25.13 11.40
C VAL A 121 -0.63 -24.45 12.60
N ASP A 122 0.15 -24.28 13.67
CA ASP A 122 -0.33 -23.57 14.86
C ASP A 122 -0.68 -22.12 14.48
N VAL A 123 -1.90 -21.71 14.84
CA VAL A 123 -2.41 -20.35 14.63
C VAL A 123 -1.55 -19.33 15.39
N ALA A 124 -0.89 -19.75 16.47
CA ALA A 124 0.09 -18.92 17.18
C ALA A 124 1.27 -18.48 16.29
N GLU A 125 1.59 -19.25 15.24
CA GLU A 125 2.66 -18.96 14.28
C GLU A 125 2.16 -18.22 13.03
N PHE A 126 0.90 -17.75 13.00
CA PHE A 126 0.31 -17.10 11.83
C PHE A 126 1.18 -15.96 11.26
N SER A 127 1.75 -15.13 12.14
CA SER A 127 2.64 -14.03 11.77
C SER A 127 3.92 -14.52 11.07
N SER A 128 4.56 -15.56 11.63
CA SER A 128 5.76 -16.20 11.08
C SER A 128 5.47 -16.91 9.76
N TRP A 129 4.33 -17.59 9.67
CA TRP A 129 3.88 -18.22 8.45
C TRP A 129 3.64 -17.18 7.34
N LEU A 130 3.05 -16.04 7.68
CA LEU A 130 2.81 -14.94 6.74
C LEU A 130 4.11 -14.30 6.24
N SER A 131 5.08 -14.08 7.12
CA SER A 131 6.36 -13.48 6.73
C SER A 131 7.15 -14.38 5.77
N LEU A 132 7.07 -15.70 5.95
CA LEU A 132 7.73 -16.69 5.09
C LEU A 132 6.99 -16.92 3.77
N ASN A 133 5.66 -17.11 3.80
CA ASN A 133 4.90 -17.55 2.63
C ASN A 133 4.27 -16.40 1.84
N ARG A 134 3.96 -15.27 2.49
CA ARG A 134 3.32 -14.10 1.87
C ARG A 134 3.88 -12.78 2.44
N PRO A 135 5.19 -12.49 2.21
CA PRO A 135 5.86 -11.33 2.81
C PRO A 135 5.21 -9.99 2.47
N ASN A 136 4.68 -9.84 1.26
CA ASN A 136 3.96 -8.64 0.85
C ASN A 136 2.70 -8.40 1.68
N LEU A 137 1.97 -9.48 2.00
CA LEU A 137 0.76 -9.41 2.82
C LEU A 137 1.12 -9.16 4.28
N TYR A 138 2.17 -9.81 4.79
CA TYR A 138 2.72 -9.54 6.12
C TYR A 138 3.03 -8.05 6.29
N ARG A 139 3.85 -7.48 5.40
CA ARG A 139 4.21 -6.06 5.45
C ARG A 139 3.01 -5.14 5.31
N LYS A 140 2.10 -5.45 4.39
CA LYS A 140 0.84 -4.72 4.21
C LYS A 140 0.01 -4.68 5.50
N HIS A 141 0.18 -5.59 6.44
CA HIS A 141 -0.58 -5.63 7.70
C HIS A 141 0.24 -5.31 8.96
N SER A 142 1.58 -5.37 8.91
CA SER A 142 2.47 -5.05 10.03
C SER A 142 3.08 -3.64 9.98
N ASP A 143 3.31 -3.08 8.79
CA ASP A 143 4.05 -1.81 8.65
C ASP A 143 3.11 -0.59 8.52
N PRO A 144 3.18 0.41 9.42
CA PRO A 144 2.34 1.60 9.34
C PRO A 144 2.52 2.39 8.04
N LEU A 145 3.69 2.29 7.39
CA LEU A 145 4.02 2.98 6.13
C LEU A 145 3.82 2.10 4.89
N SER A 146 3.20 0.93 5.00
CA SER A 146 2.93 0.03 3.87
C SER A 146 2.10 0.62 2.71
N PHE A 147 1.53 1.82 2.87
CA PHE A 147 0.87 2.56 1.78
C PHE A 147 1.87 3.25 0.86
N ILE A 148 3.09 3.50 1.33
CA ILE A 148 4.19 3.97 0.52
C ILE A 148 4.62 2.76 -0.31
N PRO A 149 4.54 2.82 -1.65
CA PRO A 149 5.09 1.76 -2.45
C PRO A 149 6.57 1.65 -2.10
N ASP A 150 7.02 0.42 -1.88
CA ASP A 150 8.40 0.03 -2.10
C ASP A 150 8.86 0.80 -3.32
N GLY A 151 9.88 1.66 -3.16
CA GLY A 151 10.30 2.60 -4.20
C GLY A 151 10.74 1.87 -5.48
N PRO A 152 11.80 2.26 -6.18
CA PRO A 152 12.32 1.45 -7.29
C PRO A 152 13.01 0.17 -6.76
N ILE A 153 12.29 -0.67 -6.02
CA ILE A 153 12.70 -2.03 -5.70
C ILE A 153 12.44 -2.82 -6.98
N LEU A 154 13.53 -3.17 -7.66
CA LEU A 154 13.56 -4.12 -8.77
C LEU A 154 12.59 -5.26 -8.50
N GLN A 155 11.42 -5.23 -9.14
CA GLN A 155 10.49 -6.34 -9.08
C GLN A 155 11.14 -7.51 -9.81
N ASN A 156 11.72 -8.42 -9.04
CA ASN A 156 12.17 -9.69 -9.56
C ASN A 156 10.90 -10.50 -9.84
N VAL A 157 10.40 -10.43 -11.07
CA VAL A 157 9.27 -11.24 -11.50
C VAL A 157 9.78 -12.67 -11.59
N SER A 158 9.46 -13.49 -10.58
CA SER A 158 9.72 -14.92 -10.64
C SER A 158 8.95 -15.50 -11.83
N GLY A 159 9.64 -16.37 -12.58
CA GLY A 159 9.19 -16.84 -13.89
C GLY A 159 7.74 -17.32 -13.92
N HIS A 160 7.00 -16.90 -14.93
CA HIS A 160 5.64 -17.38 -15.20
C HIS A 160 5.68 -18.55 -16.18
N VAL A 161 4.92 -19.61 -15.90
CA VAL A 161 4.69 -20.71 -16.84
C VAL A 161 3.57 -20.29 -17.79
N ARG A 162 3.90 -20.04 -19.06
CA ARG A 162 2.87 -19.87 -20.10
C ARG A 162 2.35 -21.26 -20.47
N ARG A 163 1.04 -21.49 -20.30
CA ARG A 163 0.40 -22.71 -20.80
C ARG A 163 0.54 -22.76 -22.32
N GLY A 164 0.83 -23.95 -22.84
CA GLY A 164 0.92 -24.18 -24.29
C GLY A 164 -0.40 -23.82 -24.96
N HIS A 165 -0.32 -23.38 -26.21
CA HIS A 165 -1.48 -23.08 -27.05
C HIS A 165 -1.22 -23.62 -28.45
N THR A 166 -2.29 -24.05 -29.11
CA THR A 166 -2.23 -24.51 -30.50
C THR A 166 -2.25 -23.28 -31.41
N ARG A 167 -1.19 -23.10 -32.20
CA ARG A 167 -1.10 -22.03 -33.19
C ARG A 167 -1.42 -22.60 -34.56
N TYR A 168 -2.43 -22.05 -35.22
CA TYR A 168 -2.75 -22.42 -36.60
C TYR A 168 -1.81 -21.68 -37.56
N THR A 169 -1.08 -22.45 -38.37
CA THR A 169 -0.19 -21.94 -39.43
C THR A 169 -0.73 -22.36 -40.79
N ASN A 170 -0.18 -21.79 -41.87
CA ASN A 170 -0.53 -22.18 -43.24
C ASN A 170 -0.20 -23.65 -43.58
N ARG A 171 0.48 -24.38 -42.67
CA ARG A 171 0.79 -25.82 -42.77
C ARG A 171 -0.01 -26.68 -41.79
N GLY A 172 -1.02 -26.10 -41.10
CA GLY A 172 -1.85 -26.79 -40.11
C GLY A 172 -1.63 -26.32 -38.66
N PRO A 173 -2.39 -26.88 -37.70
CA PRO A 173 -2.23 -26.61 -36.28
C PRO A 173 -0.88 -27.14 -35.78
N VAL A 174 -0.13 -26.29 -35.06
CA VAL A 174 1.12 -26.65 -34.40
C VAL A 174 0.96 -26.38 -32.91
N ASP A 175 1.16 -27.41 -32.09
CA ASP A 175 1.14 -27.27 -30.63
C ASP A 175 2.45 -26.66 -30.14
N VAL A 176 2.35 -25.46 -29.56
CA VAL A 176 3.49 -24.78 -28.95
C VAL A 176 3.56 -25.22 -27.49
N GLY A 177 4.57 -26.04 -27.18
CA GLY A 177 4.81 -26.55 -25.83
C GLY A 177 4.94 -25.43 -24.79
N SER A 178 4.49 -25.71 -23.56
CA SER A 178 4.70 -24.82 -22.43
C SER A 178 6.20 -24.69 -22.17
N HIS A 179 6.73 -23.47 -22.23
CA HIS A 179 8.12 -23.20 -21.87
C HIS A 179 8.16 -22.41 -20.57
N HIS A 180 9.12 -22.77 -19.73
CA HIS A 180 9.41 -22.06 -18.50
C HIS A 180 10.22 -20.80 -18.84
N VAL A 181 9.61 -19.63 -18.67
CA VAL A 181 10.33 -18.36 -18.83
C VAL A 181 11.05 -18.09 -17.51
N ARG A 182 12.38 -18.24 -17.48
CA ARG A 182 13.18 -17.85 -16.31
C ARG A 182 12.99 -16.36 -16.04
N GLY A 183 13.01 -16.00 -14.75
CA GLY A 183 12.67 -14.65 -14.27
C GLY A 183 13.37 -13.53 -15.04
N HIS A 184 12.64 -12.43 -15.23
CA HIS A 184 13.15 -11.24 -15.87
C HIS A 184 13.01 -10.05 -14.93
N THR A 185 14.05 -9.24 -14.86
CA THR A 185 14.01 -7.93 -14.22
C THR A 185 13.37 -6.94 -15.19
N ARG A 186 12.25 -6.33 -14.80
CA ARG A 186 11.60 -5.27 -15.57
C ARG A 186 11.73 -3.96 -14.81
N LEU A 187 12.48 -3.02 -15.37
CA LEU A 187 12.45 -1.62 -14.94
C LEU A 187 11.22 -0.97 -15.58
N ARG A 188 10.25 -0.57 -14.75
CA ARG A 188 9.14 0.28 -15.21
C ARG A 188 9.63 1.72 -15.08
N ARG A 189 9.98 2.34 -16.20
CA ARG A 189 10.12 3.80 -16.29
C ARG A 189 8.76 4.45 -16.05
#